data_AF-A0A7J7GBH0-F1
#
_entry.id   AF-A0A7J7GBH0-F1
#
_cell.length_a   1.000
_cell.length_b   1.000
_cell.length_c   1.000
_cell.angle_alpha   90.00
_cell.angle_beta   90.00
_cell.angle_gamma   90.00
#
_symmetry.space_group_name_H-M   'P 1'
#
loop_
_entity.id
_entity.type
_entity.pdbx_description
1 polymer ?
#
loop_
_entity_poly.entity_id
_entity_poly.type
_entity_poly.pdbx_seq_one_letter_code
_entity_poly.pdbx_strand_id
1 'polypeptide(L)'
;MILNLLCEGLGIEQGHFEANLSKTQLFSVNHHIPCLDLSMTLGHFEHCDGNLITTLHQCDVPGLQALKDDKWIGVQPIPHAFVIKLGVQFKQTNLNHLTDLVRAWFVL
;
A
#
# COMPACT_ATOMS: atom_id res chain seq x y z
N MET A 1 3.49 9.76 14.36
CA MET A 1 2.82 10.85 13.59
C MET A 1 1.65 10.33 12.76
N ILE A 2 1.84 9.58 11.65
CA ILE A 2 0.70 9.10 10.82
C ILE A 2 -0.22 8.16 11.60
N LEU A 3 0.33 7.21 12.37
CA LEU A 3 -0.48 6.29 13.19
C LEU A 3 -1.34 7.03 14.23
N ASN A 4 -0.84 8.14 14.76
CA ASN A 4 -1.56 8.97 15.73
C ASN A 4 -2.71 9.77 15.10
N LEU A 5 -2.52 10.22 13.85
CA LEU A 5 -3.59 10.82 13.05
C LEU A 5 -4.67 9.78 12.69
N LEU A 6 -4.26 8.54 12.38
CA LEU A 6 -5.20 7.44 12.19
C LEU A 6 -5.97 7.14 13.48
N CYS A 7 -5.30 7.12 14.65
CA CYS A 7 -5.98 6.95 15.93
C CYS A 7 -7.05 8.03 16.14
N GLU A 8 -6.71 9.29 15.91
CA GLU A 8 -7.63 10.42 16.03
C GLU A 8 -8.83 10.29 15.09
N GLY A 9 -8.61 10.04 13.80
CA GLY A 9 -9.68 9.90 12.81
C GLY A 9 -10.61 8.70 13.06
N LEU A 10 -10.14 7.70 13.80
CA LEU A 10 -10.91 6.51 14.16
C LEU A 10 -11.52 6.60 15.56
N GLY A 11 -11.22 7.66 16.33
CA GLY A 11 -11.70 7.83 17.70
C GLY A 11 -11.15 6.78 18.68
N ILE A 12 -9.95 6.25 18.44
CA ILE A 12 -9.27 5.30 19.34
C ILE A 12 -8.14 5.99 20.11
N GLU A 13 -7.66 5.32 21.16
CA GLU A 13 -6.60 5.85 22.01
C GLU A 13 -5.32 6.13 21.22
N GLN A 14 -4.72 7.30 21.49
CA GLN A 14 -3.40 7.66 20.99
C GLN A 14 -2.36 6.61 21.44
N GLY A 15 -1.43 6.23 20.56
CA GLY A 15 -0.44 5.19 20.88
C GLY A 15 -0.95 3.75 20.80
N HIS A 16 -2.23 3.51 20.45
CA HIS A 16 -2.78 2.15 20.27
C HIS A 16 -1.92 1.26 19.37
N PHE A 17 -1.38 1.82 18.28
CA PHE A 17 -0.53 1.12 17.33
C PHE A 17 0.97 1.15 17.68
N GLU A 18 1.40 2.04 18.59
CA GLU A 18 2.82 2.27 18.91
C GLU A 18 3.42 1.19 19.82
N ALA A 19 2.59 0.36 20.44
CA ALA A 19 3.03 -0.73 21.32
C ALA A 19 3.74 -1.86 20.53
N ASN A 20 3.03 -2.93 20.16
CA ASN A 20 3.66 -4.14 19.60
C ASN A 20 3.68 -4.19 18.06
N LEU A 21 2.96 -3.31 17.38
CA LEU A 21 2.73 -3.39 15.93
C LEU A 21 3.70 -2.54 15.10
N SER A 22 4.40 -1.57 15.69
CA SER A 22 5.27 -0.63 14.98
C SER A 22 6.77 -0.80 15.27
N LYS A 23 7.19 -1.94 15.85
CA LYS A 23 8.57 -2.17 16.29
C LYS A 23 9.55 -2.52 15.17
N THR A 24 9.04 -2.92 14.01
CA THR A 24 9.85 -3.35 12.87
C THR A 24 9.58 -2.46 11.67
N GLN A 25 10.64 -1.94 11.07
CA GLN A 25 10.59 -1.23 9.80
C GLN A 25 11.33 -2.05 8.74
N LEU A 26 10.69 -2.26 7.60
CA LEU A 26 11.28 -2.88 6.43
C LEU A 26 11.37 -1.84 5.32
N PHE A 27 12.52 -1.80 4.66
CA PHE A 27 12.72 -0.99 3.47
C PHE A 27 12.92 -1.93 2.28
N SER A 28 12.20 -1.70 1.19
CA SER A 28 12.30 -2.46 -0.05
C SER A 28 12.36 -1.51 -1.24
N VAL A 29 13.11 -1.91 -2.26
CA VAL A 29 13.22 -1.22 -3.55
C VAL A 29 12.81 -2.19 -4.63
N ASN A 30 11.77 -1.84 -5.38
CA ASN A 30 11.29 -2.64 -6.49
C ASN A 30 11.79 -2.02 -7.80
N HIS A 31 12.57 -2.78 -8.57
CA HIS A 31 13.02 -2.37 -9.89
C HIS A 31 12.29 -3.20 -10.95
N HIS A 32 11.38 -2.57 -11.68
CA HIS A 32 10.62 -3.21 -12.75
C HIS A 32 11.28 -2.92 -14.10
N ILE A 33 11.74 -3.97 -14.76
CA ILE A 33 12.36 -3.89 -16.09
C ILE A 33 11.23 -3.86 -17.14
N PRO A 34 11.37 -3.08 -18.23
CA PRO A 34 10.38 -3.04 -19.29
C PRO A 34 10.07 -4.42 -19.88
N CYS A 35 8.78 -4.67 -20.11
CA CYS A 35 8.30 -5.92 -20.69
C CYS A 35 7.56 -5.64 -22.01
N LEU A 36 8.05 -6.26 -23.09
CA LEU A 36 7.52 -6.06 -24.45
C LEU A 36 6.08 -6.55 -24.63
N ASP A 37 5.62 -7.47 -23.78
CA ASP A 37 4.26 -7.98 -23.78
C ASP A 37 3.63 -7.87 -22.39
N LEU A 38 2.97 -6.73 -22.16
CA LEU A 38 2.25 -6.44 -20.92
C LEU A 38 1.09 -7.38 -20.66
N SER A 39 0.63 -8.16 -21.64
CA SER A 39 -0.50 -9.09 -21.46
C SER A 39 -0.09 -10.40 -20.80
N MET A 40 1.21 -10.73 -20.77
CA MET A 40 1.68 -12.03 -20.29
C MET A 40 2.07 -12.07 -18.82
N THR A 41 2.32 -10.94 -18.16
CA THR A 41 2.84 -10.98 -16.78
C THR A 41 2.59 -9.70 -15.96
N LEU A 42 2.52 -9.86 -14.64
CA LEU A 42 2.44 -8.78 -13.65
C LEU A 42 3.83 -8.51 -13.05
N GLY A 43 4.18 -7.23 -12.89
CA GLY A 43 5.42 -6.82 -12.24
C GLY A 43 5.45 -7.19 -10.76
N HIS A 44 4.28 -7.18 -10.13
CA HIS A 44 4.05 -7.68 -8.78
C HIS A 44 2.63 -8.21 -8.69
N PHE A 45 2.48 -9.47 -8.26
CA PHE A 45 1.18 -10.15 -8.17
C PHE A 45 0.25 -9.47 -7.16
N GLU A 46 -1.04 -9.79 -7.26
CA GLU A 46 -2.05 -9.31 -6.32
C GLU A 46 -1.73 -9.77 -4.88
N HIS A 47 -1.72 -8.82 -3.94
CA HIS A 47 -1.46 -9.10 -2.54
C HIS A 47 -1.97 -7.98 -1.62
N CYS A 48 -2.06 -8.31 -0.33
CA CYS A 48 -2.16 -7.32 0.74
C CYS A 48 -0.80 -7.22 1.45
N ASP A 49 -0.45 -6.04 1.94
CA ASP A 49 0.82 -5.86 2.62
C ASP A 49 0.73 -6.51 4.00
N GLY A 50 1.71 -7.32 4.39
CA GLY A 50 1.68 -8.04 5.67
C GLY A 50 1.96 -7.17 6.91
N ASN A 51 2.28 -5.88 6.73
CA ASN A 51 2.63 -4.94 7.80
C ASN A 51 1.39 -4.17 8.30
N LEU A 52 1.61 -3.19 9.18
CA LEU A 52 0.56 -2.27 9.65
C LEU A 52 0.30 -1.15 8.63
N ILE A 53 1.37 -0.50 8.16
CA ILE A 53 1.31 0.63 7.26
C ILE A 53 2.51 0.61 6.31
N THR A 54 2.26 0.87 5.03
CA THR A 54 3.29 1.05 4.01
C THR A 54 3.29 2.51 3.57
N THR A 55 4.50 3.08 3.46
CA THR A 55 4.73 4.37 2.78
C THR A 55 5.53 4.07 1.52
N LEU A 56 4.92 4.32 0.36
CA LEU A 56 5.49 3.99 -0.94
C LEU A 56 5.77 5.29 -1.72
N HIS A 57 7.00 5.44 -2.18
CA HIS A 57 7.37 6.45 -3.17
C HIS A 57 7.35 5.81 -4.56
N GLN A 58 6.49 6.31 -5.44
CA GLN A 58 6.43 5.84 -6.83
C GLN A 58 7.41 6.63 -7.71
N CYS A 59 7.93 6.02 -8.76
CA CYS A 59 8.53 6.77 -9.87
C CYS A 59 7.44 7.41 -10.73
N ASP A 60 7.83 8.24 -11.69
CA ASP A 60 6.91 8.95 -12.59
C ASP A 60 6.20 8.04 -13.60
N VAL A 61 6.45 6.71 -13.54
CA VAL A 61 5.86 5.73 -14.44
C VAL A 61 4.66 5.05 -13.75
N PRO A 62 3.44 5.14 -14.31
CA PRO A 62 2.26 4.49 -13.74
C PRO A 62 2.40 2.96 -13.79
N GLY A 63 1.91 2.27 -12.76
CA GLY A 63 1.93 0.79 -12.72
C GLY A 63 1.20 0.19 -11.53
N LEU A 64 1.17 0.90 -10.41
CA LEU A 64 0.43 0.51 -9.20
C LEU A 64 -1.08 0.57 -9.43
N GLN A 65 -1.77 -0.49 -9.00
CA GLN A 65 -3.23 -0.56 -8.98
C GLN A 65 -3.73 -1.05 -7.62
N ALA A 66 -4.86 -0.52 -7.17
CA ALA A 66 -5.61 -0.99 -6.01
C ALA A 66 -6.94 -1.61 -6.47
N LEU A 67 -7.41 -2.63 -5.77
CA LEU A 67 -8.73 -3.20 -5.99
C LEU A 67 -9.75 -2.47 -5.13
N LYS A 68 -10.75 -1.85 -5.76
CA LYS A 68 -11.85 -1.16 -5.10
C LYS A 68 -13.16 -1.51 -5.78
N ASP A 69 -14.17 -1.91 -5.01
CA ASP A 69 -15.49 -2.28 -5.53
C ASP A 69 -15.41 -3.30 -6.68
N ASP A 70 -14.60 -4.34 -6.49
CA ASP A 70 -14.28 -5.40 -7.47
C ASP A 70 -13.65 -4.90 -8.79
N LYS A 71 -13.08 -3.70 -8.79
CA LYS A 71 -12.44 -3.09 -9.95
C LYS A 71 -11.04 -2.63 -9.63
N TRP A 72 -10.11 -2.92 -10.54
CA TRP A 72 -8.74 -2.42 -10.45
C TRP A 72 -8.71 -0.95 -10.87
N ILE A 73 -8.29 -0.08 -9.95
CA ILE A 73 -8.10 1.35 -10.18
C ILE A 73 -6.61 1.68 -10.20
N GLY A 74 -6.18 2.48 -11.17
CA GLY A 74 -4.79 2.93 -11.28
C GLY A 74 -4.48 4.03 -10.25
N VAL A 75 -3.33 3.91 -9.59
CA VAL A 75 -2.81 4.94 -8.69
C VAL A 75 -1.82 5.80 -9.47
N GLN A 76 -2.24 7.02 -9.79
CA GLN A 76 -1.42 7.96 -10.55
C GLN A 76 -0.22 8.43 -9.71
N PRO A 77 1.02 8.37 -10.25
CA PRO A 77 2.16 9.00 -9.61
C PRO A 77 1.92 10.50 -9.46
N ILE A 78 2.15 11.03 -8.26
CA ILE A 78 2.09 12.47 -7.98
C ILE A 78 3.50 12.91 -7.56
N PRO A 79 4.10 13.90 -8.24
CA PRO A 79 5.42 14.40 -7.88
C PRO A 79 5.49 14.82 -6.40
N HIS A 80 6.55 14.40 -5.71
CA HIS A 80 6.82 14.70 -4.30
C HIS A 80 5.78 14.14 -3.31
N ALA A 81 4.96 13.17 -3.72
CA ALA A 81 3.98 12.51 -2.86
C ALA A 81 4.38 11.08 -2.51
N PHE A 82 3.84 10.60 -1.39
CA PHE A 82 3.88 9.19 -1.01
C PHE A 82 2.48 8.60 -1.04
N VAL A 83 2.38 7.35 -1.47
CA VAL A 83 1.19 6.54 -1.25
C VAL A 83 1.26 5.94 0.14
N ILE A 84 0.19 6.14 0.92
CA ILE A 84 0.02 5.50 2.23
C ILE A 84 -0.96 4.33 2.04
N LYS A 85 -0.54 3.13 2.44
CA LYS A 85 -1.38 1.92 2.40
C LYS A 85 -1.48 1.31 3.78
N LEU A 86 -2.66 0.82 4.12
CA LEU A 86 -2.92 0.04 5.33
C LEU A 86 -2.73 -1.45 5.01
N GLY A 87 -1.88 -2.11 5.78
CA GLY A 87 -1.60 -3.53 5.61
C GLY A 87 -2.51 -4.42 6.48
N VAL A 88 -2.38 -5.73 6.34
CA VAL A 88 -3.23 -6.73 6.99
C VAL A 88 -3.17 -6.64 8.51
N GLN A 89 -2.07 -6.19 9.12
CA GLN A 89 -2.03 -6.02 10.59
C GLN A 89 -3.01 -4.94 11.07
N PHE A 90 -3.39 -4.01 10.19
CA PHE A 90 -4.43 -3.02 10.48
C PHE A 90 -5.84 -3.65 10.60
N LYS A 91 -6.08 -4.79 9.93
CA LYS A 91 -7.35 -5.57 9.99
C LYS A 91 -7.70 -6.11 11.38
N GLN A 92 -6.78 -6.09 12.35
CA GLN A 92 -7.14 -6.45 13.74
C GLN A 92 -8.12 -5.44 14.38
N THR A 93 -8.45 -4.35 13.69
CA THR A 93 -9.50 -3.39 14.06
C THR A 93 -10.80 -3.69 13.29
N ASN A 94 -11.97 -3.16 13.71
CA ASN A 94 -13.27 -3.32 13.01
C ASN A 94 -13.34 -2.69 11.59
N LEU A 95 -12.19 -2.46 10.96
CA LEU A 95 -11.98 -1.68 9.74
C LEU A 95 -11.43 -2.55 8.60
N ASN A 96 -11.80 -3.84 8.57
CA ASN A 96 -11.36 -4.82 7.58
C ASN A 96 -11.56 -4.41 6.11
N HIS A 97 -12.43 -3.44 5.87
CA HIS A 97 -12.74 -2.87 4.56
C HIS A 97 -11.72 -1.83 4.07
N LEU A 98 -10.74 -1.43 4.89
CA LEU A 98 -9.74 -0.39 4.55
C LEU A 98 -8.43 -0.94 3.96
N THR A 99 -8.28 -2.25 3.90
CA THR A 99 -7.08 -2.90 3.36
C THR A 99 -7.40 -3.48 2.00
N ASP A 100 -6.86 -2.84 0.98
CA ASP A 100 -7.13 -3.21 -0.41
C ASP A 100 -6.05 -4.15 -0.95
N LEU A 101 -6.47 -5.05 -1.84
CA LEU A 101 -5.55 -5.77 -2.70
C LEU A 101 -4.83 -4.76 -3.60
N VAL A 102 -3.54 -4.95 -3.79
CA VAL A 102 -2.76 -4.17 -4.76
C VAL A 102 -2.00 -5.09 -5.69
N ARG A 103 -1.70 -4.58 -6.88
CA ARG A 103 -0.79 -5.19 -7.85
C ARG A 103 0.00 -4.11 -8.57
N ALA A 104 1.10 -4.50 -9.21
CA ALA A 104 1.84 -3.61 -10.10
C ALA A 104 2.04 -4.27 -11.46
N TRP A 105 1.81 -3.53 -12.53
CA TRP A 105 2.17 -3.97 -13.88
C TRP A 105 3.66 -3.73 -14.14
N PHE A 106 4.24 -4.54 -15.04
CA PHE A 106 5.45 -4.08 -15.71
C PHE A 106 5.11 -2.83 -16.49
N VAL A 107 6.07 -1.92 -16.57
CA VAL A 107 5.93 -0.65 -17.28
C VAL A 107 6.77 -0.71 -18.54
N LEU A 108 6.25 -0.24 -19.69
CA LEU A 108 7.03 -0.11 -20.93
C LEU A 108 7.95 1.12 -20.86
#